data_AF-A0A6B3E8C9-F1
#
_entry.id   AF-A0A6B3E8C9-F1
#
_cell.length_a   1.000
_cell.length_b   1.000
_cell.length_c   1.000
_cell.angle_alpha   90.00
_cell.angle_beta   90.00
_cell.angle_gamma   90.00
#
_symmetry.space_group_name_H-M   'P 1'
#
loop_
_entity.id
_entity.type
_entity.pdbx_description
1 polymer ?
#
loop_
_entity_poly.entity_id
_entity_poly.type
_entity_poly.pdbx_seq_one_letter_code
_entity_poly.pdbx_strand_id
1 'polypeptide(L)'
;LATAQGKPLKVTDLAPPAHGDPTGQGIFFFLVAVSIGSYASVAVLGGAGAVLRMRARAAFVVATSFAVSLIGAALAGPVFHVVSHGLWGVWAMAWLYSAGILFLGVGLHTFLKRWTTLTMMVLFVMLNFTTSGGLYRPELLNGFFGALHSFWNGAGLVEGLRSLVYFDHVGLGRHVLTLAVWLVVGLLATTVAGLYERRRRAAPAAAPEPAHHHAAPAVQDESPEEHEEREEEMDESVGV
;
A
#
# COMPACT_ATOMS: atom_id res chain seq x y z
N LEU A 1 -43.89 10.53 23.41
CA LEU A 1 -44.46 9.67 24.46
C LEU A 1 -43.89 9.94 25.86
N ALA A 2 -42.58 10.18 26.04
CA ALA A 2 -42.04 10.61 27.35
C ALA A 2 -42.31 12.09 27.68
N THR A 3 -42.15 13.01 26.72
CA THR A 3 -42.43 14.45 26.89
C THR A 3 -43.90 14.75 27.20
N ALA A 4 -44.81 13.90 26.72
CA ALA A 4 -46.24 14.01 26.99
C ALA A 4 -46.64 13.54 28.41
N GLN A 5 -45.74 12.85 29.13
CA GLN A 5 -46.01 12.25 30.44
C GLN A 5 -45.29 12.95 31.59
N GLY A 6 -44.56 14.05 31.35
CA GLY A 6 -43.89 14.85 32.39
C GLY A 6 -42.83 14.11 33.21
N LYS A 7 -42.43 12.90 32.80
CA LYS A 7 -41.37 12.13 33.47
C LYS A 7 -40.00 12.50 32.91
N PRO A 8 -38.97 12.64 33.75
CA PRO A 8 -37.62 12.91 33.28
C PRO A 8 -37.20 11.81 32.31
N LEU A 9 -36.73 12.21 31.13
CA LEU A 9 -36.25 11.30 30.10
C LEU A 9 -35.00 10.60 30.65
N LYS A 10 -35.14 9.34 31.08
CA LYS A 10 -34.00 8.54 31.53
C LYS A 10 -33.20 8.10 30.31
N VAL A 11 -32.25 8.92 29.89
CA VAL A 11 -31.26 8.56 28.87
C VAL A 11 -30.23 7.66 29.55
N THR A 12 -30.19 6.40 29.13
CA THR A 12 -29.15 5.45 29.56
C THR A 12 -28.20 5.31 28.40
N ASP A 13 -26.94 5.71 28.60
CA ASP A 13 -25.89 5.46 27.62
C ASP A 13 -25.57 3.96 27.61
N LEU A 14 -25.82 3.33 26.47
CA LEU A 14 -25.61 1.88 26.29
C LEU A 14 -24.17 1.56 25.89
N ALA A 15 -23.36 2.56 25.52
CA ALA A 15 -21.98 2.38 25.09
C ALA A 15 -21.13 3.61 25.46
N PRO A 16 -20.89 3.85 26.76
CA PRO A 16 -20.03 4.95 27.19
C PRO A 16 -18.62 4.80 26.62
N PRO A 17 -17.95 5.89 26.23
CA PRO A 17 -16.58 5.83 25.72
C PRO A 17 -15.65 5.20 26.76
N ALA A 18 -14.62 4.48 26.30
CA ALA A 18 -13.61 3.94 27.19
C ALA A 18 -12.96 5.07 28.01
N HIS A 19 -12.58 4.81 29.27
CA HIS A 19 -11.97 5.81 30.14
C HIS A 19 -10.71 6.48 29.55
N GLY A 20 -9.98 5.77 28.67
CA GLY A 20 -8.82 6.30 27.93
C GLY A 20 -9.15 6.97 26.58
N ASP A 21 -10.40 6.92 26.12
CA ASP A 21 -10.87 7.49 24.85
C ASP A 21 -12.15 8.34 25.06
N PRO A 22 -12.05 9.47 25.78
CA PRO A 22 -13.21 10.32 26.08
C PRO A 22 -13.84 10.96 24.84
N THR A 23 -13.15 10.99 23.70
CA THR A 23 -13.68 11.50 22.44
C THR A 23 -14.33 10.42 21.58
N GLY A 24 -14.17 9.13 21.92
CA GLY A 24 -14.63 8.00 21.11
C GLY A 24 -13.93 7.87 19.75
N GLN A 25 -12.79 8.55 19.58
CA GLN A 25 -12.04 8.62 18.32
C GLN A 25 -10.80 7.71 18.30
N GLY A 26 -10.50 7.03 19.40
CA GLY A 26 -9.33 6.16 19.53
C GLY A 26 -9.29 5.05 18.47
N ILE A 27 -10.44 4.45 18.11
CA ILE A 27 -10.53 3.46 17.02
C ILE A 27 -10.15 4.07 15.67
N PHE A 28 -10.50 5.34 15.43
CA PHE A 28 -10.13 6.02 14.20
C PHE A 28 -8.62 6.33 14.16
N PHE A 29 -8.04 6.83 15.26
CA PHE A 29 -6.59 7.04 15.33
C PHE A 29 -5.81 5.73 15.21
N PHE A 30 -6.35 4.63 15.73
CA PHE A 30 -5.80 3.29 15.49
C PHE A 30 -5.78 2.92 14.00
N LEU A 31 -6.90 3.12 13.28
CA LEU A 31 -6.94 2.94 11.83
C LEU A 31 -5.85 3.77 11.14
N VAL A 32 -5.70 5.05 11.51
CA VAL A 32 -4.70 5.94 10.94
C VAL A 32 -3.28 5.41 11.21
N ALA A 33 -2.97 5.03 12.44
CA ALA A 33 -1.66 4.51 12.82
C ALA A 33 -1.30 3.23 12.04
N VAL A 34 -2.21 2.25 11.97
CA VAL A 34 -2.00 1.00 11.22
C VAL A 34 -1.90 1.27 9.72
N SER A 35 -2.69 2.21 9.19
CA SER A 35 -2.63 2.61 7.77
C SER A 35 -1.27 3.21 7.43
N ILE A 36 -0.79 4.15 8.25
CA ILE A 36 0.52 4.79 8.09
C ILE A 36 1.64 3.76 8.13
N GLY A 37 1.65 2.89 9.15
CA GLY A 37 2.64 1.82 9.25
C GLY A 37 2.63 0.88 8.03
N SER A 38 1.44 0.58 7.49
CA SER A 38 1.29 -0.33 6.36
C SER A 38 1.76 0.29 5.04
N TYR A 39 1.31 1.50 4.67
CA TYR A 39 1.73 2.08 3.38
C TYR A 39 3.17 2.58 3.41
N ALA A 40 3.68 3.07 4.55
CA ALA A 40 5.09 3.47 4.66
C ALA A 40 6.00 2.26 4.43
N SER A 41 5.60 1.11 4.96
CA SER A 41 6.27 -0.17 4.68
C SER A 41 6.22 -0.55 3.20
N VAL A 42 5.11 -0.30 2.48
CA VAL A 42 5.03 -0.49 1.02
C VAL A 42 6.06 0.37 0.28
N ALA A 43 6.27 1.62 0.70
CA ALA A 43 7.27 2.49 0.06
C ALA A 43 8.70 1.91 0.21
N VAL A 44 9.04 1.42 1.40
CA VAL A 44 10.34 0.78 1.67
C VAL A 44 10.47 -0.54 0.89
N LEU A 45 9.45 -1.40 0.94
CA LEU A 45 9.45 -2.69 0.22
C LEU A 45 9.44 -2.50 -1.29
N GLY A 46 8.78 -1.47 -1.81
CA GLY A 46 8.79 -1.13 -3.23
C GLY A 46 10.17 -0.70 -3.69
N GLY A 47 10.83 0.18 -2.92
CA GLY A 47 12.19 0.66 -3.21
C GLY A 47 13.26 -0.43 -3.07
N ALA A 48 13.31 -1.12 -1.92
CA ALA A 48 14.34 -2.11 -1.61
C ALA A 48 14.06 -3.50 -2.20
N GLY A 49 12.77 -3.85 -2.37
CA GLY A 49 12.36 -5.17 -2.82
C GLY A 49 12.43 -5.39 -4.33
N ALA A 50 12.69 -4.36 -5.14
CA ALA A 50 12.72 -4.45 -6.60
C ALA A 50 13.66 -5.56 -7.14
N VAL A 51 14.72 -5.88 -6.40
CA VAL A 51 15.68 -6.93 -6.74
C VAL A 51 15.33 -8.33 -6.19
N LEU A 52 14.38 -8.42 -5.25
CA LEU A 52 13.96 -9.68 -4.64
C LEU A 52 12.93 -10.44 -5.49
N ARG A 53 12.97 -11.77 -5.40
CA ARG A 53 11.96 -12.66 -5.97
C ARG A 53 10.60 -12.39 -5.30
N MET A 54 9.51 -12.51 -6.07
CA MET A 54 8.15 -12.22 -5.58
C MET A 54 7.76 -13.04 -4.33
N ARG A 55 8.28 -14.27 -4.17
CA ARG A 55 8.07 -15.08 -2.96
C ARG A 55 8.70 -14.46 -1.71
N ALA A 56 9.92 -13.92 -1.85
CA ALA A 56 10.58 -13.24 -0.74
C ALA A 56 9.85 -11.94 -0.39
N ARG A 57 9.40 -11.17 -1.39
CA ARG A 57 8.55 -9.99 -1.16
C ARG A 57 7.26 -10.34 -0.41
N ALA A 58 6.58 -11.42 -0.79
CA ALA A 58 5.37 -11.88 -0.10
C ALA A 58 5.67 -12.30 1.36
N ALA A 59 6.80 -12.96 1.61
CA ALA A 59 7.21 -13.30 2.98
C ALA A 59 7.50 -12.04 3.82
N PHE A 60 8.18 -11.04 3.25
CA PHE A 60 8.38 -9.74 3.91
C PHE A 60 7.05 -9.04 4.16
N VAL A 61 6.10 -9.06 3.23
CA VAL A 61 4.75 -8.50 3.44
C VAL A 61 4.09 -9.12 4.66
N VAL A 62 4.11 -10.45 4.79
CA VAL A 62 3.50 -11.14 5.94
C VAL A 62 4.22 -10.79 7.25
N ALA A 63 5.55 -10.75 7.25
CA ALA A 63 6.33 -10.40 8.44
C ALA A 63 6.09 -8.94 8.85
N THR A 64 6.08 -8.02 7.89
CA THR A 64 5.86 -6.60 8.13
C THR A 64 4.42 -6.32 8.54
N SER A 65 3.41 -6.95 7.93
CA SER A 65 2.02 -6.78 8.37
C SER A 65 1.81 -7.30 9.79
N PHE A 66 2.45 -8.42 10.13
CA PHE A 66 2.46 -8.96 11.48
C PHE A 66 3.07 -7.96 12.47
N ALA A 67 4.26 -7.42 12.18
CA ALA A 67 4.91 -6.43 13.03
C ALA A 67 4.08 -5.14 13.20
N VAL A 68 3.56 -4.59 12.09
CA VAL A 68 2.71 -3.38 12.11
C VAL A 68 1.44 -3.60 12.93
N SER A 69 0.80 -4.76 12.77
CA SER A 69 -0.41 -5.09 13.54
C SER A 69 -0.13 -5.28 15.03
N LEU A 70 1.01 -5.86 15.39
CA LEU A 70 1.42 -6.06 16.78
C LEU A 70 1.72 -4.71 17.45
N ILE A 71 2.45 -3.83 16.77
CA ILE A 71 2.70 -2.46 17.23
C ILE A 71 1.36 -1.72 17.38
N GLY A 72 0.47 -1.82 16.39
CA GLY A 72 -0.86 -1.24 16.47
C GLY A 72 -1.60 -1.72 17.73
N ALA A 73 -1.70 -3.03 17.93
CA ALA A 73 -2.39 -3.61 19.09
C ALA A 73 -1.77 -3.19 20.43
N ALA A 74 -0.44 -3.08 20.49
CA ALA A 74 0.27 -2.56 21.65
C ALA A 74 -0.06 -1.07 21.90
N LEU A 75 -0.15 -0.26 20.86
CA LEU A 75 -0.56 1.13 20.99
C LEU A 75 -2.01 1.24 21.47
N ALA A 76 -2.93 0.45 20.91
CA ALA A 76 -4.36 0.47 21.26
C ALA A 76 -4.65 0.01 22.70
N GLY A 77 -3.97 -1.04 23.15
CA GLY A 77 -4.17 -1.61 24.48
C GLY A 77 -3.27 -0.96 25.53
N PRO A 78 -2.05 -1.48 25.74
CA PRO A 78 -1.22 -1.11 26.88
C PRO A 78 -0.71 0.34 26.88
N VAL A 79 -0.57 1.00 25.74
CA VAL A 79 -0.05 2.38 25.70
C VAL A 79 -1.16 3.40 25.89
N PHE A 80 -2.15 3.42 24.99
CA PHE A 80 -3.20 4.44 25.00
C PHE A 80 -4.49 4.03 25.70
N HIS A 81 -4.61 2.78 26.17
CA HIS A 81 -5.78 2.27 26.89
C HIS A 81 -7.12 2.53 26.17
N VAL A 82 -7.07 2.53 24.83
CA VAL A 82 -8.23 2.73 23.96
C VAL A 82 -9.11 1.48 23.95
N VAL A 83 -8.48 0.31 24.03
CA VAL A 83 -9.17 -0.99 24.04
C VAL A 83 -8.85 -1.74 25.33
N SER A 84 -9.87 -1.97 26.15
CA SER A 84 -9.76 -2.65 27.45
C SER A 84 -9.89 -4.18 27.37
N HIS A 85 -10.52 -4.72 26.32
CA HIS A 85 -10.73 -6.15 26.15
C HIS A 85 -10.64 -6.59 24.67
N GLY A 86 -10.46 -7.89 24.42
CA GLY A 86 -10.48 -8.43 23.06
C GLY A 86 -9.26 -8.08 22.21
N LEU A 87 -8.11 -7.76 22.83
CA LEU A 87 -6.88 -7.36 22.14
C LEU A 87 -6.42 -8.34 21.05
N TRP A 88 -6.63 -9.64 21.25
CA TRP A 88 -6.35 -10.65 20.23
C TRP A 88 -7.20 -10.48 18.96
N GLY A 89 -8.49 -10.14 19.11
CA GLY A 89 -9.36 -9.83 17.98
C GLY A 89 -8.96 -8.53 17.29
N VAL A 90 -8.62 -7.50 18.07
CA VAL A 90 -8.12 -6.22 17.52
C VAL A 90 -6.85 -6.43 16.71
N TRP A 91 -5.91 -7.19 17.27
CA TRP A 91 -4.68 -7.56 16.59
C TRP A 91 -4.94 -8.32 15.30
N ALA A 92 -5.79 -9.36 15.33
CA ALA A 92 -6.10 -10.16 14.15
C ALA A 92 -6.75 -9.34 13.03
N MET A 93 -7.68 -8.44 13.39
CA MET A 93 -8.32 -7.53 12.43
C MET A 93 -7.33 -6.52 11.84
N ALA A 94 -6.45 -5.96 12.67
CA ALA A 94 -5.39 -5.05 12.23
C ALA A 94 -4.39 -5.74 11.31
N TRP A 95 -4.07 -7.00 11.59
CA TRP A 95 -3.23 -7.83 10.73
C TRP A 95 -3.87 -8.07 9.37
N LEU A 96 -5.16 -8.44 9.35
CA LEU A 96 -5.89 -8.67 8.11
C LEU A 96 -5.97 -7.40 7.24
N TYR A 97 -6.24 -6.26 7.88
CA TYR A 97 -6.24 -4.94 7.25
C TYR A 97 -4.85 -4.55 6.70
N SER A 98 -3.81 -4.67 7.53
CA SER A 98 -2.43 -4.32 7.16
C SER A 98 -1.90 -5.20 6.03
N ALA A 99 -2.15 -6.51 6.11
CA ALA A 99 -1.78 -7.47 5.07
C ALA A 99 -2.45 -7.12 3.74
N GLY A 100 -3.74 -6.79 3.75
CA GLY A 100 -4.46 -6.39 2.53
C GLY A 100 -3.84 -5.17 1.86
N ILE A 101 -3.50 -4.13 2.64
CA ILE A 101 -2.83 -2.92 2.12
C ILE A 101 -1.44 -3.24 1.59
N LEU A 102 -0.66 -4.03 2.31
CA LEU A 102 0.70 -4.36 1.91
C LEU A 102 0.76 -5.20 0.64
N PHE A 103 -0.09 -6.23 0.53
CA PHE A 103 -0.20 -7.01 -0.70
C PHE A 103 -0.68 -6.16 -1.86
N LEU A 104 -1.72 -5.34 -1.67
CA LEU A 104 -2.17 -4.44 -2.73
C LEU A 104 -1.08 -3.45 -3.13
N GLY A 105 -0.38 -2.89 -2.14
CA GLY A 105 0.76 -2.00 -2.30
C GLY A 105 1.89 -2.58 -3.14
N VAL A 106 2.37 -3.77 -2.76
CA VAL A 106 3.45 -4.46 -3.47
C VAL A 106 3.01 -4.88 -4.87
N GLY A 107 1.78 -5.36 -5.04
CA GLY A 107 1.24 -5.70 -6.36
C GLY A 107 1.13 -4.49 -7.28
N LEU A 108 0.61 -3.37 -6.75
CA LEU A 108 0.46 -2.14 -7.51
C LEU A 108 1.80 -1.46 -7.81
N HIS A 109 2.82 -1.69 -6.97
CA HIS A 109 4.17 -1.17 -7.16
C HIS A 109 4.80 -1.58 -8.49
N THR A 110 4.54 -2.81 -8.93
CA THR A 110 5.03 -3.32 -10.23
C THR A 110 4.52 -2.50 -11.41
N PHE A 111 3.36 -1.85 -11.29
CA PHE A 111 2.75 -1.05 -12.35
C PHE A 111 2.99 0.46 -12.18
N LEU A 112 2.80 0.98 -10.97
CA LEU A 112 2.82 2.42 -10.69
C LEU A 112 4.20 2.96 -10.30
N LYS A 113 5.14 2.10 -9.88
CA LYS A 113 6.51 2.48 -9.46
C LYS A 113 6.49 3.65 -8.46
N ARG A 114 7.03 4.82 -8.83
CA ARG A 114 7.08 6.02 -7.96
C ARG A 114 5.70 6.54 -7.53
N TRP A 115 4.65 6.29 -8.32
CA TRP A 115 3.31 6.77 -8.03
C TRP A 115 2.62 5.93 -6.95
N THR A 116 3.12 4.74 -6.66
CA THR A 116 2.53 3.81 -5.69
C THR A 116 2.39 4.44 -4.32
N THR A 117 3.42 5.15 -3.84
CA THR A 117 3.38 5.79 -2.53
C THR A 117 2.27 6.85 -2.46
N LEU A 118 2.16 7.68 -3.50
CA LEU A 118 1.10 8.68 -3.59
C LEU A 118 -0.28 8.03 -3.65
N THR A 119 -0.45 6.99 -4.49
CA THR A 119 -1.70 6.24 -4.62
C THR A 119 -2.11 5.61 -3.29
N MET A 120 -1.20 4.96 -2.58
CA MET A 120 -1.48 4.34 -1.29
C MET A 120 -1.84 5.38 -0.23
N MET A 121 -1.17 6.53 -0.22
CA MET A 121 -1.52 7.63 0.69
C MET A 121 -2.93 8.16 0.41
N VAL A 122 -3.27 8.42 -0.84
CA VAL A 122 -4.61 8.92 -1.22
C VAL A 122 -5.69 7.89 -0.86
N LEU A 123 -5.47 6.61 -1.17
CA LEU A 123 -6.48 5.56 -0.93
C LEU A 123 -6.61 5.17 0.54
N PHE A 124 -5.50 5.05 1.28
CA PHE A 124 -5.54 4.48 2.64
C PHE A 124 -5.36 5.49 3.76
N VAL A 125 -5.04 6.74 3.43
CA VAL A 125 -5.04 7.83 4.41
C VAL A 125 -6.19 8.77 4.12
N MET A 126 -6.16 9.45 2.95
CA MET A 126 -7.14 10.50 2.65
C MET A 126 -8.55 9.93 2.52
N LEU A 127 -8.73 8.85 1.76
CA LEU A 127 -10.05 8.27 1.56
C LEU A 127 -10.58 7.59 2.84
N ASN A 128 -9.71 7.00 3.65
CA ASN A 128 -10.08 6.45 4.96
C ASN A 128 -10.55 7.53 5.93
N PHE A 129 -9.99 8.73 5.85
CA PHE A 129 -10.40 9.86 6.68
C PHE A 129 -11.90 10.16 6.53
N THR A 130 -12.41 10.12 5.29
CA THR A 130 -13.82 10.39 4.99
C THR A 130 -14.71 9.16 5.05
N THR A 131 -14.23 7.99 4.62
CA THR A 131 -15.07 6.80 4.41
C THR A 131 -15.09 5.82 5.56
N SER A 132 -14.20 5.94 6.56
CA SER A 132 -14.10 4.94 7.64
C SER A 132 -15.23 4.99 8.66
N GLY A 133 -16.02 6.07 8.72
CA GLY A 133 -17.01 6.27 9.77
C GLY A 133 -16.39 6.62 11.13
N GLY A 134 -15.14 7.10 11.13
CA GLY A 134 -14.38 7.49 12.33
C GLY A 134 -14.66 8.92 12.80
N LEU A 135 -14.52 9.93 11.93
CA LEU A 135 -14.82 11.33 12.26
C LEU A 135 -16.31 11.67 12.14
N TYR A 136 -16.92 11.21 11.05
CA TYR A 136 -18.32 11.43 10.75
C TYR A 136 -19.02 10.10 10.59
N ARG A 137 -20.18 9.97 11.24
CA ARG A 137 -21.11 8.86 11.02
C ARG A 137 -21.49 8.81 9.53
N PRO A 138 -21.56 7.62 8.90
CA PRO A 138 -21.86 7.51 7.48
C PRO A 138 -23.24 8.09 7.11
N GLU A 139 -24.18 8.16 8.06
CA GLU A 139 -25.49 8.78 7.87
C GLU A 139 -25.44 10.31 7.70
N LEU A 140 -24.33 10.94 8.11
CA LEU A 140 -24.11 12.39 7.98
C LEU A 140 -23.36 12.75 6.69
N LEU A 141 -22.91 11.75 5.93
CA LEU A 141 -22.18 11.93 4.69
C LEU A 141 -23.14 11.86 3.49
N ASN A 142 -22.76 12.50 2.38
CA ASN A 142 -23.46 12.33 1.11
C ASN A 142 -23.49 10.83 0.71
N GLY A 143 -24.56 10.38 0.06
CA GLY A 143 -24.78 8.99 -0.33
C GLY A 143 -23.61 8.33 -1.07
N PHE A 144 -22.78 9.10 -1.78
CA PHE A 144 -21.53 8.59 -2.38
C PHE A 144 -20.55 8.01 -1.33
N PHE A 145 -20.25 8.75 -0.27
CA PHE A 145 -19.33 8.30 0.78
C PHE A 145 -19.97 7.23 1.67
N GLY A 146 -21.30 7.27 1.85
CA GLY A 146 -22.04 6.19 2.50
C GLY A 146 -21.96 4.87 1.73
N ALA A 147 -22.09 4.91 0.40
CA ALA A 147 -21.91 3.73 -0.44
C ALA A 147 -20.47 3.21 -0.37
N LEU A 148 -19.48 4.10 -0.41
CA LEU A 148 -18.07 3.71 -0.30
C LEU A 148 -17.77 3.08 1.07
N HIS A 149 -18.31 3.65 2.16
CA HIS A 149 -18.20 3.10 3.51
C HIS A 149 -18.67 1.63 3.60
N SER A 150 -19.70 1.23 2.82
CA SER A 150 -20.26 -0.13 2.93
C SER A 150 -19.29 -1.26 2.59
N PHE A 151 -18.31 -1.00 1.72
CA PHE A 151 -17.35 -2.03 1.27
C PHE A 151 -15.88 -1.63 1.47
N TRP A 152 -15.60 -0.40 1.89
CA TRP A 152 -14.22 0.07 2.05
C TRP A 152 -13.50 -0.65 3.20
N ASN A 153 -12.21 -0.96 3.02
CA ASN A 153 -11.45 -1.74 4.00
C ASN A 153 -11.31 -1.01 5.35
N GLY A 154 -11.12 0.32 5.35
CA GLY A 154 -11.01 1.08 6.59
C GLY A 154 -12.32 1.15 7.37
N ALA A 155 -13.46 1.20 6.67
CA ALA A 155 -14.77 1.07 7.31
C ALA A 155 -14.96 -0.32 7.92
N GLY A 156 -14.53 -1.37 7.22
CA GLY A 156 -14.48 -2.73 7.75
C GLY A 156 -13.68 -2.84 9.05
N LEU A 157 -12.51 -2.20 9.13
CA LEU A 157 -11.72 -2.20 10.37
C LEU A 157 -12.42 -1.43 11.49
N VAL A 158 -12.84 -0.18 11.25
CA VAL A 158 -13.43 0.66 12.29
C VAL A 158 -14.73 0.07 12.83
N GLU A 159 -15.64 -0.35 11.96
CA GLU A 159 -16.93 -0.91 12.38
C GLU A 159 -16.77 -2.30 13.01
N GLY A 160 -15.81 -3.10 12.53
CA GLY A 160 -15.53 -4.40 13.15
C GLY A 160 -14.87 -4.26 14.53
N LEU A 161 -13.97 -3.29 14.73
CA LEU A 161 -13.42 -2.98 16.05
C LEU A 161 -14.51 -2.43 16.99
N ARG A 162 -15.41 -1.59 16.48
CA ARG A 162 -16.55 -1.10 17.23
C ARG A 162 -17.48 -2.24 17.66
N SER A 163 -17.76 -3.17 16.75
CA SER A 163 -18.52 -4.40 17.03
C SER A 163 -17.84 -5.26 18.11
N LEU A 164 -16.51 -5.42 18.01
CA LEU A 164 -15.71 -6.22 18.93
C LEU A 164 -15.59 -5.60 20.34
N VAL A 165 -15.44 -4.28 20.43
CA VAL A 165 -15.16 -3.57 21.68
C VAL A 165 -16.43 -3.08 22.37
N TYR A 166 -17.46 -2.68 21.63
CA TYR A 166 -18.65 -2.04 22.21
C TYR A 166 -19.94 -2.86 22.07
N PHE A 167 -20.04 -3.78 21.08
CA PHE A 167 -21.30 -4.45 20.74
C PHE A 167 -21.22 -5.97 20.75
N ASP A 168 -20.34 -6.56 21.55
CA ASP A 168 -20.26 -8.02 21.77
C ASP A 168 -20.32 -8.84 20.47
N HIS A 169 -19.52 -8.46 19.48
CA HIS A 169 -19.38 -9.15 18.19
C HIS A 169 -20.59 -9.09 17.25
N VAL A 170 -21.62 -8.29 17.53
CA VAL A 170 -22.79 -8.14 16.64
C VAL A 170 -22.36 -7.61 15.27
N GLY A 171 -22.60 -8.41 14.22
CA GLY A 171 -22.25 -8.04 12.84
C GLY A 171 -20.76 -8.19 12.47
N LEU A 172 -19.91 -8.66 13.39
CA LEU A 172 -18.45 -8.76 13.21
C LEU A 172 -18.07 -9.57 11.97
N GLY A 173 -18.78 -10.68 11.70
CA GLY A 173 -18.50 -11.56 10.56
C GLY A 173 -18.54 -10.83 9.21
N ARG A 174 -19.44 -9.86 9.03
CA ARG A 174 -19.52 -9.05 7.80
C ARG A 174 -18.27 -8.18 7.64
N HIS A 175 -17.80 -7.57 8.72
CA HIS A 175 -16.63 -6.69 8.70
C HIS A 175 -15.33 -7.48 8.47
N VAL A 176 -15.22 -8.65 9.10
CA VAL A 176 -14.12 -9.60 8.83
C VAL A 176 -14.15 -10.06 7.37
N LEU A 177 -15.34 -10.35 6.82
CA LEU A 177 -15.49 -10.73 5.41
C LEU A 177 -15.03 -9.61 4.47
N THR A 178 -15.39 -8.35 4.74
CA THR A 178 -14.91 -7.20 3.96
C THR A 178 -13.39 -7.11 3.97
N LEU A 179 -12.75 -7.25 5.13
CA LEU A 179 -11.29 -7.26 5.24
C LEU A 179 -10.65 -8.45 4.50
N ALA A 180 -11.26 -9.65 4.60
CA ALA A 180 -10.80 -10.83 3.90
C ALA A 180 -10.91 -10.68 2.37
N VAL A 181 -12.00 -10.11 1.87
CA VAL A 181 -12.16 -9.80 0.44
C VAL A 181 -11.06 -8.85 -0.04
N TRP A 182 -10.77 -7.79 0.72
CA TRP A 182 -9.67 -6.87 0.39
C TRP A 182 -8.29 -7.53 0.45
N LEU A 183 -8.07 -8.45 1.39
CA LEU A 183 -6.85 -9.27 1.41
C LEU A 183 -6.73 -10.12 0.14
N VAL A 184 -7.82 -10.77 -0.28
CA VAL A 184 -7.85 -11.54 -1.54
C VAL A 184 -7.57 -10.63 -2.74
N VAL A 185 -8.14 -9.42 -2.80
CA VAL A 185 -7.85 -8.44 -3.86
C VAL A 185 -6.37 -8.06 -3.88
N GLY A 186 -5.76 -7.80 -2.72
CA GLY A 186 -4.33 -7.53 -2.63
C GLY A 186 -3.47 -8.72 -3.07
N LEU A 187 -3.85 -9.93 -2.69
CA LEU A 187 -3.16 -11.15 -3.08
C LEU A 187 -3.27 -11.38 -4.60
N LEU A 188 -4.45 -11.16 -5.19
CA LEU A 188 -4.66 -11.21 -6.63
C LEU A 188 -3.78 -10.17 -7.35
N ALA A 189 -3.75 -8.92 -6.90
CA ALA A 189 -2.87 -7.89 -7.47
C ALA A 189 -1.39 -8.31 -7.42
N THR A 190 -0.95 -8.88 -6.30
CA THR A 190 0.40 -9.41 -6.12
C THR A 190 0.68 -10.58 -7.08
N THR A 191 -0.24 -11.53 -7.21
CA THR A 191 -0.06 -12.68 -8.12
C THR A 191 0.00 -12.25 -9.58
N VAL A 192 -0.87 -11.34 -10.00
CA VAL A 192 -0.88 -10.77 -11.36
C VAL A 192 0.43 -10.04 -11.65
N ALA A 193 0.92 -9.23 -10.71
CA ALA A 193 2.22 -8.57 -10.79
C ALA A 193 3.36 -9.58 -10.93
N GLY A 194 3.35 -10.66 -10.15
CA GLY A 194 4.34 -11.73 -10.21
C GLY A 194 4.32 -12.49 -11.54
N LEU A 195 3.13 -12.77 -12.09
CA LEU A 195 2.97 -13.39 -13.40
C LEU A 195 3.47 -12.48 -14.52
N TYR A 196 3.17 -11.17 -14.44
CA TYR A 196 3.62 -10.16 -15.38
C TYR A 196 5.15 -10.04 -15.41
N GLU A 197 5.80 -9.96 -14.23
CA GLU A 197 7.26 -9.95 -14.14
C GLU A 197 7.89 -11.23 -14.71
N ARG A 198 7.30 -12.40 -14.43
CA ARG A 198 7.80 -13.69 -14.98
C ARG A 198 7.69 -13.73 -16.50
N ARG A 199 6.57 -13.28 -17.07
CA ARG A 199 6.37 -13.23 -18.53
C ARG A 199 7.37 -12.28 -19.19
N ARG A 200 7.64 -11.11 -18.61
CA ARG A 200 8.65 -10.18 -19.15
C ARG A 200 10.08 -10.72 -19.09
N ARG A 201 10.42 -11.48 -18.05
CA ARG A 201 11.75 -12.14 -17.95
C ARG A 201 11.88 -13.35 -18.89
N ALA A 202 10.77 -14.00 -19.23
CA ALA A 202 10.74 -15.17 -20.13
C ALA A 202 10.56 -14.80 -21.60
N ALA A 203 10.15 -13.57 -21.92
CA ALA A 203 10.20 -13.04 -23.27
C ALA A 203 11.67 -13.07 -23.72
N PRO A 204 12.02 -13.72 -24.85
CA PRO A 204 13.38 -13.69 -25.36
C PRO A 204 13.80 -12.23 -25.46
N ALA A 205 14.94 -11.89 -24.85
CA ALA A 205 15.63 -10.66 -25.22
C ALA A 205 15.68 -10.69 -26.75
N ALA A 206 15.07 -9.71 -27.40
CA ALA A 206 15.24 -9.51 -28.83
C ALA A 206 16.73 -9.67 -29.09
N ALA A 207 17.07 -10.61 -29.98
CA ALA A 207 18.43 -11.00 -30.27
C ALA A 207 19.30 -9.73 -30.32
N PRO A 208 20.51 -9.72 -29.73
CA PRO A 208 21.40 -8.58 -29.89
C PRO A 208 21.46 -8.33 -31.39
N GLU A 209 20.97 -7.15 -31.78
CA GLU A 209 21.11 -6.62 -33.12
C GLU A 209 22.59 -6.86 -33.47
N PRO A 210 22.89 -7.62 -34.55
CA PRO A 210 24.26 -7.96 -34.85
C PRO A 210 25.02 -6.65 -34.83
N ALA A 211 26.01 -6.55 -33.95
CA ALA A 211 26.85 -5.39 -33.85
C ALA A 211 27.21 -5.04 -35.29
N HIS A 212 26.71 -3.89 -35.77
CA HIS A 212 27.28 -3.27 -36.95
C HIS A 212 28.72 -3.05 -36.54
N HIS A 213 29.58 -4.02 -36.87
CA HIS A 213 30.99 -3.79 -37.04
C HIS A 213 31.01 -2.55 -37.93
N HIS A 214 31.33 -1.41 -37.33
CA HIS A 214 32.01 -0.37 -38.06
C HIS A 214 33.18 -1.11 -38.70
N ALA A 215 33.00 -1.47 -39.97
CA ALA A 215 34.11 -1.74 -40.84
C ALA A 215 34.98 -0.50 -40.67
N ALA A 216 36.13 -0.67 -40.01
CA ALA A 216 37.20 0.29 -40.14
C ALA A 216 37.34 0.55 -41.65
N PRO A 217 37.42 1.82 -42.08
CA PRO A 217 37.63 2.09 -43.49
C PRO A 217 38.84 1.27 -43.91
N ALA A 218 38.67 0.48 -44.98
CA ALA A 218 39.76 -0.28 -45.56
C ALA A 218 40.91 0.71 -45.77
N VAL A 219 42.01 0.49 -45.05
CA VAL A 219 43.29 1.09 -45.39
C VAL A 219 43.55 0.57 -46.80
N GLN A 220 43.32 1.42 -47.78
CA GLN A 220 43.84 1.21 -49.12
C GLN A 220 45.35 1.14 -48.94
N ASP A 221 45.97 0.06 -49.43
CA ASP A 221 47.43 0.02 -49.64
C ASP A 221 47.74 1.16 -50.63
N GLU A 222 47.98 2.36 -50.10
CA GLU A 222 48.65 3.43 -50.84
C GLU A 222 50.05 2.90 -51.15
N SER A 223 50.42 2.89 -52.44
CA SER A 223 51.76 2.46 -52.85
C SER A 223 52.80 3.43 -52.29
N PRO A 224 54.07 3.02 -52.10
CA PRO A 224 55.11 3.89 -51.55
C PRO A 224 55.28 5.22 -52.29
N GLU A 225 54.95 5.26 -53.58
CA GLU A 225 55.00 6.46 -54.43
C GLU A 225 53.91 7.48 -54.06
N GLU A 226 52.69 7.04 -53.72
CA GLU A 226 51.59 7.93 -53.32
C GLU A 226 51.82 8.54 -51.93
N HIS A 227 52.58 7.88 -51.07
CA HIS A 227 52.93 8.40 -49.75
C HIS A 227 54.00 9.50 -49.83
N GLU A 228 54.96 9.37 -50.75
CA GLU A 228 56.05 10.31 -50.98
C GLU A 228 55.55 11.60 -51.65
N GLU A 229 54.63 11.51 -52.64
CA GLU A 229 53.97 12.68 -53.25
C GLU A 229 53.16 13.49 -52.22
N ARG A 230 52.54 12.81 -51.24
CA ARG A 230 51.75 13.46 -50.20
C ARG A 230 52.63 14.15 -49.14
N GLU A 231 53.84 13.66 -48.90
CA GLU A 231 54.82 14.31 -48.03
C GLU A 231 55.43 15.56 -48.72
N GLU A 232 55.73 15.49 -50.02
CA GLU A 232 56.20 16.66 -50.79
C GLU A 232 55.15 17.79 -50.87
N GLU A 233 53.87 17.45 -51.08
CA GLU A 233 52.78 18.44 -51.11
C GLU A 233 52.56 19.10 -49.72
N MET A 234 52.83 18.35 -48.63
CA MET A 234 52.73 18.88 -47.27
C MET A 234 53.90 19.82 -46.93
N ASP A 235 55.13 19.49 -47.34
CA ASP A 235 56.31 20.33 -47.13
C ASP A 235 56.26 21.63 -47.96
N GLU A 236 55.69 21.60 -49.17
CA GLU A 236 55.47 22.80 -49.98
C GLU A 236 54.44 23.74 -49.33
N SER A 237 53.40 23.19 -48.69
CA SER A 237 52.34 23.97 -48.04
C SER A 237 52.74 24.70 -46.75
N VAL A 238 53.85 24.30 -46.12
CA VAL A 238 54.38 24.91 -44.89
C VAL A 238 55.49 25.93 -45.21
N GLY A 239 55.94 25.97 -46.46
CA GLY A 239 57.07 26.76 -46.92
C GLY A 239 56.76 28.02 -47.73
N VAL A 240 55.62 28.72 -47.54
CA VAL A 240 55.38 30.07 -48.10
C VAL A 240 54.58 30.96 -47.15
#